data_AF-A0A2T3KKU7-F1
#
_entry.id   AF-A0A2T3KKU7-F1
#
_cell.length_a   1.000
_cell.length_b   1.000
_cell.length_c   1.000
_cell.angle_alpha   90.00
_cell.angle_beta   90.00
_cell.angle_gamma   90.00
#
_symmetry.space_group_name_H-M   'P 1'
#
loop_
_entity.id
_entity.type
_entity.pdbx_description
1 polymer ?
#
loop_
_entity_poly.entity_id
_entity_poly.type
_entity_poly.pdbx_seq_one_letter_code
_entity_poly.pdbx_strand_id
1 'polypeptide(L)'
;MLYGIIDEIAGGINFYAHESLAYKLVEHLCWNCPQKNDHIDSINHAEWDGYQCRGWDIHDHMSMDENLKLNNSSRDQLFAVSINDVLYGFATDASNAQRYAALLENYLSTTN
;
A
#
# COMPACT_ATOMS: atom_id res chain seq x y z
N MET A 1 -10.28 -9.73 3.56
CA MET A 1 -9.56 -10.06 2.30
C MET A 1 -8.18 -9.39 2.33
N LEU A 2 -7.21 -9.78 1.49
CA LEU A 2 -5.96 -9.02 1.33
C LEU A 2 -6.07 -8.06 0.15
N TYR A 3 -5.48 -6.88 0.29
CA TYR A 3 -5.42 -5.85 -0.74
C TYR A 3 -3.97 -5.53 -1.04
N GLY A 4 -3.63 -5.45 -2.32
CA GLY A 4 -2.32 -5.01 -2.78
C GLY A 4 -2.23 -3.50 -2.70
N ILE A 5 -1.19 -2.99 -2.03
CA ILE A 5 -0.82 -1.59 -2.01
C ILE A 5 0.22 -1.37 -3.10
N ILE A 6 -0.13 -0.53 -4.07
CA ILE A 6 0.70 -0.20 -5.22
C ILE A 6 1.47 1.07 -4.92
N ASP A 7 2.78 1.00 -5.11
CA ASP A 7 3.65 2.15 -5.25
C ASP A 7 3.84 2.38 -6.75
N GLU A 8 3.18 3.40 -7.28
CA GLU A 8 3.13 3.65 -8.73
C GLU A 8 4.50 4.12 -9.27
N ILE A 9 5.33 4.73 -8.42
CA ILE A 9 6.70 5.14 -8.78
C ILE A 9 7.61 3.92 -8.82
N ALA A 10 7.49 3.03 -7.83
CA ALA A 10 8.20 1.75 -7.83
C ALA A 10 7.68 0.79 -8.91
N GLY A 11 6.55 1.11 -9.54
CA GLY A 11 5.98 0.35 -10.63
C GLY A 11 5.42 -0.99 -10.18
N GLY A 12 4.79 -1.05 -9.00
CA GLY A 12 4.00 -2.22 -8.65
C GLY A 12 3.60 -2.40 -7.19
N ILE A 13 3.14 -3.61 -6.88
CA ILE A 13 2.70 -3.96 -5.53
C ILE A 13 3.93 -4.21 -4.67
N ASN A 14 4.03 -3.48 -3.56
CA ASN A 14 5.12 -3.67 -2.60
C ASN A 14 4.64 -4.24 -1.26
N PHE A 15 3.33 -4.23 -1.02
CA PHE A 15 2.74 -4.67 0.25
C PHE A 15 1.32 -5.19 0.09
N TYR A 16 0.97 -6.18 0.89
CA TYR A 16 -0.37 -6.74 1.02
C TYR A 16 -0.89 -6.47 2.43
N ALA A 17 -1.93 -5.67 2.55
CA ALA A 17 -2.59 -5.36 3.82
C ALA A 17 -3.93 -6.09 3.93
N HIS A 18 -4.36 -6.37 5.17
CA HIS A 18 -5.74 -6.78 5.38
C HIS A 18 -6.69 -5.62 5.05
N GLU A 19 -7.83 -5.91 4.43
CA GLU A 19 -8.87 -4.95 4.03
C GLU A 19 -9.20 -3.89 5.10
N SER A 20 -9.33 -4.33 6.35
CA SER A 20 -9.61 -3.44 7.50
C SER A 20 -8.55 -2.38 7.77
N LEU A 21 -7.34 -2.57 7.25
CA LEU A 21 -6.19 -1.65 7.35
C LEU A 21 -5.93 -0.95 6.01
N ALA A 22 -6.08 -1.68 4.90
CA ALA A 22 -5.52 -1.30 3.61
C ALA A 22 -6.01 0.07 3.11
N TYR A 23 -7.31 0.34 3.19
CA TYR A 23 -7.87 1.64 2.79
C TYR A 23 -7.33 2.80 3.64
N LYS A 24 -7.29 2.64 4.97
CA LYS A 24 -6.78 3.65 5.88
C LYS A 24 -5.28 3.89 5.71
N LEU A 25 -4.54 2.81 5.43
CA LEU A 25 -3.11 2.89 5.16
C LEU A 25 -2.84 3.67 3.88
N VAL A 26 -3.55 3.38 2.79
CA VAL A 26 -3.36 4.10 1.52
C VAL A 26 -3.77 5.56 1.62
N GLU A 27 -4.86 5.86 2.33
CA GLU A 27 -5.22 7.24 2.66
C GLU A 27 -4.08 7.95 3.40
N HIS A 28 -3.55 7.33 4.47
CA HIS A 28 -2.42 7.89 5.20
C HIS A 28 -1.19 8.11 4.31
N LEU A 29 -0.84 7.15 3.44
CA LEU A 29 0.29 7.24 2.53
C LEU A 29 0.10 8.37 1.49
N CYS A 30 -1.10 8.55 0.96
CA CYS A 30 -1.42 9.64 0.04
C CYS A 30 -1.19 11.02 0.66
N TRP A 31 -1.58 11.19 1.93
CA TRP A 31 -1.53 12.49 2.60
C TRP A 31 -0.19 12.79 3.27
N ASN A 32 0.44 11.80 3.88
CA ASN A 32 1.64 11.98 4.71
C ASN A 32 2.93 11.52 4.02
N CYS A 33 2.83 10.65 3.01
CA CYS A 33 3.99 10.11 2.30
C CYS A 33 3.83 10.14 0.76
N PRO A 34 3.36 11.25 0.15
CA PRO A 34 3.12 11.30 -1.29
C PRO A 34 4.40 11.04 -2.08
N GLN A 35 4.33 10.18 -3.10
CA GLN A 35 5.48 9.84 -3.97
C GLN A 35 5.51 10.66 -5.27
N LYS A 36 4.42 11.38 -5.61
CA LYS A 36 4.24 12.28 -6.77
C LYS A 36 4.58 11.69 -8.16
N ASN A 37 3.56 11.61 -9.03
CA ASN A 37 3.71 12.01 -10.44
C ASN A 37 3.52 13.54 -10.50
N ASP A 38 4.45 14.29 -11.08
CA ASP A 38 4.48 15.78 -11.10
C ASP A 38 3.29 16.45 -11.85
N HIS A 39 2.26 15.70 -12.22
CA HIS A 39 1.13 16.15 -13.05
C HIS A 39 -0.21 16.28 -12.31
N ILE A 40 -0.23 16.14 -10.98
CA ILE A 40 -1.47 16.04 -10.20
C ILE A 40 -1.64 17.27 -9.29
N ASP A 41 -2.36 18.27 -9.79
CA ASP A 41 -2.49 19.60 -9.16
C ASP A 41 -3.91 19.92 -8.64
N SER A 42 -4.81 18.92 -8.54
CA SER A 42 -6.21 19.18 -8.18
C SER A 42 -6.76 18.23 -7.10
N ILE A 43 -7.61 18.78 -6.23
CA ILE A 43 -8.20 18.16 -5.05
C ILE A 43 -9.73 18.11 -5.26
N ASN A 44 -10.37 16.94 -5.09
CA ASN A 44 -11.51 16.78 -4.16
C ASN A 44 -12.07 15.34 -4.01
N HIS A 45 -12.14 14.95 -2.73
CA HIS A 45 -12.71 13.80 -2.01
C HIS A 45 -14.25 13.67 -1.79
N ALA A 46 -15.06 12.87 -2.50
CA ALA A 46 -16.38 12.46 -1.95
C ALA A 46 -16.54 10.95 -1.64
N GLU A 47 -16.36 9.99 -2.57
CA GLU A 47 -16.49 8.54 -2.24
C GLU A 47 -15.91 7.57 -3.32
N TRP A 48 -14.78 7.97 -3.88
CA TRP A 48 -13.82 7.27 -4.76
C TRP A 48 -14.25 7.08 -6.23
N ASP A 49 -14.03 8.12 -7.05
CA ASP A 49 -13.78 7.99 -8.49
C ASP A 49 -12.81 9.10 -8.95
N GLY A 50 -11.72 8.74 -9.64
CA GLY A 50 -10.76 9.69 -10.22
C GLY A 50 -9.56 10.12 -9.36
N TYR A 51 -9.12 9.34 -8.37
CA TYR A 51 -7.82 9.62 -7.77
C TYR A 51 -6.72 9.33 -8.78
N GLN A 52 -6.01 10.39 -9.19
CA GLN A 52 -4.59 10.24 -9.43
C GLN A 52 -3.97 10.10 -8.02
N CYS A 53 -4.01 8.87 -7.53
CA CYS A 53 -3.18 8.33 -6.47
C CYS A 53 -1.89 9.14 -6.38
N ARG A 54 -1.54 9.74 -5.24
CA ARG A 54 -0.31 10.56 -5.10
C ARG A 54 0.95 9.69 -5.14
N GLY A 55 1.03 8.79 -6.13
CA GLY A 55 1.91 7.65 -6.27
C GLY A 55 1.45 6.39 -5.54
N TRP A 56 0.19 6.31 -5.05
CA TRP A 56 -0.28 5.21 -4.19
C TRP A 56 -1.68 4.70 -4.55
N ASP A 57 -1.82 3.43 -4.88
CA ASP A 57 -3.10 2.81 -5.23
C ASP A 57 -3.38 1.54 -4.41
N ILE A 58 -4.63 1.09 -4.41
CA ILE A 58 -5.10 -0.12 -3.72
C ILE A 58 -5.99 -0.95 -4.63
N HIS A 59 -5.69 -2.24 -4.75
CA HIS A 59 -6.54 -3.20 -5.45
C HIS A 59 -6.86 -4.40 -4.58
N ASP A 60 -8.08 -4.92 -4.68
CA ASP A 60 -8.46 -6.16 -4.04
C ASP A 60 -7.73 -7.33 -4.71
N HIS A 61 -7.10 -8.19 -3.92
CA HIS A 61 -6.26 -9.27 -4.45
C HIS A 61 -7.03 -10.23 -5.37
N MET A 62 -8.37 -10.33 -5.25
CA MET A 62 -9.18 -11.21 -6.08
C MET A 62 -9.45 -10.66 -7.50
N SER A 63 -9.48 -9.33 -7.70
CA SER A 63 -9.60 -8.73 -9.04
C SER A 63 -8.27 -8.59 -9.77
N MET A 64 -7.15 -8.88 -9.09
CA MET A 64 -5.79 -8.73 -9.64
C MET A 64 -5.35 -9.94 -10.50
N ASP A 65 -6.30 -10.59 -11.17
CA ASP A 65 -6.05 -11.79 -11.97
C ASP A 65 -5.13 -11.49 -13.17
N GLU A 66 -4.00 -12.21 -13.18
CA GLU A 66 -3.08 -12.55 -14.28
C GLU A 66 -2.42 -11.41 -15.10
N ASN A 67 -2.90 -10.17 -15.08
CA ASN A 67 -2.45 -9.10 -15.99
C ASN A 67 -1.59 -8.01 -15.37
N LEU A 68 -1.41 -7.99 -14.05
CA LEU A 68 -0.45 -7.07 -13.47
C LEU A 68 0.94 -7.68 -13.57
N LYS A 69 1.67 -7.29 -14.61
CA LYS A 69 3.15 -7.30 -14.71
C LYS A 69 3.87 -6.59 -13.52
N LEU A 70 3.17 -6.35 -12.42
CA LEU A 70 3.55 -5.57 -11.25
C LEU A 70 3.72 -6.43 -9.98
N ASN A 71 3.48 -7.74 -10.06
CA ASN A 71 3.66 -8.68 -8.96
C ASN A 71 4.71 -9.74 -9.36
N ASN A 72 5.97 -9.48 -9.00
CA ASN A 72 7.10 -10.36 -9.36
C ASN A 72 7.45 -11.41 -8.28
N SER A 73 6.68 -11.47 -7.19
CA SER A 73 7.00 -12.33 -6.04
C SER A 73 5.94 -13.42 -5.85
N SER A 74 6.38 -14.68 -5.73
CA SER A 74 5.48 -15.76 -5.34
C SER A 74 5.05 -15.57 -3.87
N ARG A 75 3.84 -16.03 -3.52
CA ARG A 75 3.31 -15.94 -2.15
C ARG A 75 4.24 -16.52 -1.08
N ASP A 76 5.01 -17.54 -1.45
CA ASP A 76 5.97 -18.22 -0.57
C ASP A 76 7.25 -17.39 -0.31
N GLN A 77 7.40 -16.25 -1.00
CA GLN A 77 8.53 -15.33 -0.90
C GLN A 77 8.17 -14.02 -0.21
N LEU A 78 6.97 -13.92 0.36
CA LEU A 78 6.53 -12.70 1.06
C LEU A 78 7.11 -12.63 2.48
N PHE A 79 7.42 -11.40 2.90
CA PHE A 79 8.00 -11.10 4.20
C PHE A 79 6.92 -10.55 5.13
N ALA A 80 6.67 -11.22 6.25
CA ALA A 80 5.70 -10.75 7.23
C ALA A 80 6.13 -9.40 7.83
N VAL A 81 5.19 -8.47 7.95
CA VAL A 81 5.39 -7.17 8.60
C VAL A 81 4.53 -7.13 9.86
N SER A 82 5.21 -7.14 11.01
CA SER A 82 4.58 -7.14 12.32
C SER A 82 5.13 -6.03 13.20
N ILE A 83 4.27 -5.41 14.01
CA ILE A 83 4.64 -4.39 15.00
C ILE A 83 4.10 -4.88 16.34
N ASN A 84 4.95 -4.93 17.38
CA ASN A 84 4.59 -5.44 18.71
C ASN A 84 3.88 -6.81 18.66
N ASP A 85 4.44 -7.76 17.91
CA ASP A 85 3.90 -9.11 17.67
C ASP A 85 2.53 -9.19 16.97
N VAL A 86 1.99 -8.06 16.49
CA VAL A 86 0.76 -8.01 15.70
C VAL A 86 1.10 -7.99 14.21
N LEU A 87 0.58 -8.96 13.45
CA LEU A 87 0.75 -9.05 12.00
C LEU A 87 -0.18 -8.06 11.28
N TYR A 88 0.41 -7.15 10.50
CA TYR A 88 -0.35 -6.14 9.75
C TYR A 88 -0.42 -6.42 8.25
N GLY A 89 0.53 -7.20 7.72
CA GLY A 89 0.53 -7.57 6.31
C GLY A 89 1.81 -8.26 5.86
N PHE A 90 2.00 -8.29 4.55
CA PHE A 90 3.10 -9.00 3.91
C PHE A 90 3.75 -8.14 2.82
N ALA A 91 5.07 -8.00 2.84
CA ALA A 91 5.83 -7.27 1.83
C ALA A 91 6.41 -8.23 0.77
N THR A 92 6.68 -7.71 -0.42
CA THR A 92 7.21 -8.49 -1.56
C THR A 92 8.69 -8.83 -1.45
N ASP A 93 9.44 -8.10 -0.62
CA ASP A 93 10.84 -8.32 -0.29
C ASP A 93 11.19 -7.74 1.10
N ALA A 94 12.41 -8.01 1.58
CA ALA A 94 12.88 -7.57 2.90
C ALA A 94 13.03 -6.04 3.03
N SER A 95 13.37 -5.34 1.96
CA SER A 95 13.51 -3.88 1.95
C SER A 95 12.13 -3.23 2.12
N ASN A 96 11.14 -3.72 1.39
CA ASN A 96 9.75 -3.33 1.54
C ASN A 96 9.21 -3.70 2.92
N ALA A 97 9.58 -4.85 3.49
CA ALA A 97 9.16 -5.21 4.85
C ALA A 97 9.62 -4.16 5.89
N GLN A 98 10.87 -3.72 5.83
CA GLN A 98 11.40 -2.68 6.70
C GLN A 98 10.73 -1.33 6.46
N ARG A 99 10.56 -0.93 5.19
CA ARG A 99 9.88 0.31 4.82
C ARG A 99 8.44 0.35 5.36
N TYR A 100 7.67 -0.71 5.15
CA TYR A 100 6.27 -0.77 5.59
C TYR A 100 6.13 -0.90 7.09
N ALA A 101 7.07 -1.56 7.79
CA ALA A 101 7.11 -1.53 9.25
C ALA A 101 7.21 -0.09 9.77
N ALA A 102 8.15 0.71 9.25
CA ALA A 102 8.34 2.11 9.66
C ALA A 102 7.13 3.00 9.30
N LEU A 103 6.55 2.80 8.11
CA LEU A 103 5.35 3.53 7.68
C LEU A 103 4.13 3.20 8.56
N LEU A 104 3.97 1.92 8.94
CA LEU A 104 2.91 1.48 9.83
C LEU A 104 3.11 1.99 11.26
N GLU A 105 4.34 2.01 11.78
CA GLU A 105 4.64 2.62 13.09
C GLU A 105 4.26 4.09 13.11
N ASN A 106 4.58 4.84 12.04
CA ASN A 106 4.19 6.23 11.89
C ASN A 106 2.65 6.37 11.85
N TYR A 107 1.97 5.59 11.01
CA TYR A 107 0.51 5.58 10.94
C TYR A 107 -0.14 5.33 12.30
N LEU A 108 0.30 4.30 13.03
CA LEU A 108 -0.23 3.94 14.35
C LEU A 108 0.05 5.02 15.40
N SER A 109 1.16 5.77 15.28
CA SER A 109 1.46 6.89 16.18
C SER A 109 0.58 8.12 15.95
N THR A 110 0.02 8.28 14.75
CA THR A 110 -0.78 9.46 14.35
C THR A 110 -2.29 9.24 14.47
N THR A 111 -2.74 8.01 14.76
CA THR A 111 -4.16 7.65 14.89
C THR A 111 -4.61 7.35 16.33
N ASN A 112 -3.77 7.61 17.34
CA ASN A 112 -4.12 7.52 18.77
C ASN A 112 -4.81 8.79 19.30
#